data_AF-A0A0T6B807-F1
#
_entry.id   AF-A0A0T6B807-F1
#
_cell.length_a   1.000
_cell.length_b   1.000
_cell.length_c   1.000
_cell.angle_alpha   90.00
_cell.angle_beta   90.00
_cell.angle_gamma   90.00
#
_symmetry.space_group_name_H-M   'P 1'
#
loop_
_entity.id
_entity.type
_entity.pdbx_description
1 polymer ?
#
loop_
_entity_poly.entity_id
_entity_poly.type
_entity_poly.pdbx_seq_one_letter_code
_entity_poly.pdbx_strand_id
1 'polypeptide(L)'
;MDTSITKLQRNPKDIYQEATRLLIKIAENILKNPLNQKLRTLQKSNTTVSNKILDVFGGIDCLVLMGFEERSSCLTLPLDASLEKLKQVKDDIIKYEKLYIENNGRVPEAPQVANVQENDELEEVIKKIELPPFDRKYANDFLNNIAYRFHFAQIYDNEELQERARKLIPISQLEVNAQENLRTLQKELKKGELDDLEITIQDMLILELLNWFKNDFFTWVDSPPCENCNGISKFSHMSDDPNLLKYTNRVEMHKCESCGALTPFPRYNDLNILMATRKGRCGEWANCFMLFCRTMGWDTRHVFDETDHVWTEVHLLQDHA
;
A
#
# COMPACT_ATOMS: atom_id res chain seq x y z
N MET A 1 -11.30 -5.07 -10.52
CA MET A 1 -11.41 -3.63 -10.86
C MET A 1 -9.99 -3.12 -10.95
N ASP A 2 -9.55 -2.64 -12.11
CA ASP A 2 -8.16 -2.25 -12.30
C ASP A 2 -7.84 -0.98 -11.49
N THR A 3 -7.08 -1.16 -10.40
CA THR A 3 -6.89 -0.16 -9.34
C THR A 3 -6.10 1.07 -9.79
N SER A 4 -5.34 0.98 -10.87
CA SER A 4 -4.47 2.07 -11.34
C SER A 4 -5.24 3.23 -11.99
N ILE A 5 -6.29 2.95 -12.77
CA ILE A 5 -7.08 4.01 -13.43
C ILE A 5 -7.93 4.77 -12.39
N THR A 6 -8.37 4.09 -11.33
CA THR A 6 -9.09 4.74 -10.22
C THR A 6 -8.19 5.67 -9.40
N LYS A 7 -6.86 5.48 -9.42
CA LYS A 7 -5.92 6.42 -8.80
C LYS A 7 -5.88 7.74 -9.58
N LEU A 8 -5.85 7.71 -10.92
CA LEU A 8 -5.87 8.92 -11.75
C LEU A 8 -7.04 9.84 -11.45
N GLN A 9 -8.21 9.26 -11.15
CA GLN A 9 -9.44 10.01 -10.84
C GLN A 9 -9.39 10.80 -9.52
N ARG A 10 -8.40 10.54 -8.65
CA ARG A 10 -8.23 11.28 -7.40
C ARG A 10 -7.50 12.61 -7.58
N ASN A 11 -6.96 12.87 -8.78
CA ASN A 11 -6.36 14.16 -9.10
C ASN A 11 -7.45 15.21 -9.42
N PRO A 12 -7.15 16.51 -9.26
CA PRO A 12 -8.01 17.60 -9.75
C PRO A 12 -8.42 17.38 -11.21
N LYS A 13 -9.64 17.82 -11.57
CA LYS A 13 -10.28 17.53 -12.87
C LYS A 13 -9.40 17.89 -14.08
N ASP A 14 -8.76 19.04 -14.04
CA ASP A 14 -7.85 19.54 -15.06
C ASP A 14 -6.60 18.67 -15.20
N ILE A 15 -6.01 18.25 -14.07
CA ILE A 15 -4.85 17.36 -14.02
C ILE A 15 -5.21 15.96 -14.52
N TYR A 16 -6.36 15.42 -14.07
CA TYR A 16 -6.87 14.13 -14.52
C TYR A 16 -7.08 14.10 -16.03
N GLN A 17 -7.81 15.08 -16.58
CA GLN A 17 -8.09 15.17 -18.02
C GLN A 17 -6.82 15.33 -18.86
N GLU A 18 -5.85 16.09 -18.36
CA GLU A 18 -4.59 16.25 -19.07
C GLU A 18 -3.77 14.95 -19.07
N ALA A 19 -3.70 14.24 -17.93
CA ALA A 19 -2.99 12.99 -17.80
C ALA A 19 -3.62 11.86 -18.64
N THR A 20 -4.95 11.69 -18.60
CA THR A 20 -5.65 10.68 -19.41
C THR A 20 -5.45 10.92 -20.90
N ARG A 21 -5.57 12.17 -21.34
CA ARG A 21 -5.33 12.56 -22.74
C ARG A 21 -3.91 12.21 -23.20
N LEU A 22 -2.90 12.45 -22.36
CA LEU A 22 -1.50 12.13 -22.69
C LEU A 22 -1.26 10.63 -22.72
N LEU A 23 -1.80 9.87 -21.76
CA LEU A 23 -1.70 8.40 -21.71
C LEU A 23 -2.36 7.75 -22.93
N ILE A 24 -3.56 8.19 -23.32
CA ILE A 24 -4.25 7.74 -24.54
C ILE A 24 -3.38 8.04 -25.76
N LYS A 25 -2.86 9.26 -25.88
CA LYS A 25 -2.01 9.67 -27.01
C LYS A 25 -0.73 8.83 -27.12
N ILE A 26 -0.10 8.48 -25.99
CA ILE A 26 1.07 7.60 -25.97
C ILE A 26 0.68 6.22 -26.51
N ALA A 27 -0.39 5.63 -26.00
CA ALA A 27 -0.87 4.32 -26.45
C ALA A 27 -1.23 4.32 -27.95
N GLU A 28 -1.95 5.33 -28.44
CA GLU A 28 -2.31 5.47 -29.85
C GLU A 28 -1.09 5.60 -30.78
N ASN A 29 -0.10 6.39 -30.39
CA ASN A 29 1.12 6.56 -31.18
C ASN A 29 1.87 5.24 -31.34
N ILE A 30 1.95 4.45 -30.26
CA ILE A 30 2.59 3.13 -30.28
C ILE A 30 1.76 2.13 -31.09
N LEU A 31 0.45 2.06 -30.89
CA LEU A 31 -0.44 1.17 -31.66
C LEU A 31 -0.41 1.48 -33.16
N LYS A 32 -0.25 2.75 -33.55
CA LYS A 32 -0.14 3.18 -34.95
C LYS A 32 1.21 2.82 -35.57
N ASN A 33 2.29 2.84 -34.79
CA ASN A 33 3.64 2.51 -35.26
C ASN A 33 4.35 1.55 -34.28
N PRO A 34 3.93 0.28 -34.23
CA PRO A 34 4.36 -0.63 -33.17
C PRO A 34 5.86 -0.88 -33.12
N LEU A 35 6.58 -0.82 -34.23
CA LEU A 35 8.03 -1.11 -34.25
C LEU A 35 8.90 0.12 -33.96
N ASN A 36 8.30 1.31 -33.74
CA ASN A 36 9.05 2.54 -33.52
C ASN A 36 9.52 2.66 -32.07
N GLN A 37 10.79 2.34 -31.84
CA GLN A 37 11.41 2.37 -30.51
C GLN A 37 11.40 3.75 -29.83
N LYS A 38 11.40 4.85 -30.60
CA LYS A 38 11.32 6.21 -30.03
C LYS A 38 9.96 6.48 -29.40
N LEU A 39 8.87 5.96 -29.97
CA LEU A 39 7.52 6.12 -29.42
C LEU A 39 7.28 5.25 -28.19
N ARG A 40 8.01 4.13 -28.09
CA ARG A 40 8.01 3.22 -26.95
C ARG A 40 8.91 3.66 -25.80
N THR A 41 9.65 4.76 -25.94
CA THR A 41 10.59 5.26 -24.93
C THR A 41 10.17 6.64 -24.44
N LEU A 42 9.85 6.78 -23.16
CA LEU A 42 9.50 8.03 -22.50
C LEU A 42 10.67 8.47 -21.62
N GLN A 43 11.27 9.62 -21.93
CA GLN A 43 12.37 10.16 -21.12
C GLN A 43 11.82 10.82 -19.86
N LYS A 44 12.33 10.47 -18.69
CA LYS A 44 11.93 11.09 -17.41
C LYS A 44 12.31 12.57 -17.35
N SER A 45 13.36 12.97 -18.08
CA SER A 45 13.77 14.38 -18.24
C SER A 45 12.83 15.21 -19.10
N ASN A 46 11.88 14.59 -19.82
CA ASN A 46 10.89 15.34 -20.59
C ASN A 46 9.89 15.99 -19.64
N THR A 47 9.84 17.32 -19.62
CA THR A 47 9.01 18.11 -18.71
C THR A 47 7.51 17.82 -18.83
N THR A 48 7.03 17.43 -20.02
CA THR A 48 5.63 17.02 -20.21
C THR A 48 5.37 15.66 -19.60
N VAL A 49 6.29 14.70 -19.78
CA VAL A 49 6.15 13.35 -19.20
C VAL A 49 6.28 13.40 -17.68
N SER A 50 7.28 14.12 -17.16
CA SER A 50 7.50 14.27 -15.73
C SER A 50 6.28 14.90 -15.05
N ASN A 51 5.96 16.15 -15.39
CA ASN A 51 4.99 16.93 -14.62
C ASN A 51 3.54 16.48 -14.85
N LYS A 52 3.23 15.91 -16.02
CA LYS A 52 1.83 15.64 -16.42
C LYS A 52 1.48 14.15 -16.47
N ILE A 53 2.44 13.28 -16.18
CA ILE A 53 2.20 11.83 -16.10
C ILE A 53 2.89 11.23 -14.88
N LEU A 54 4.19 11.45 -14.69
CA LEU A 54 4.92 10.80 -13.59
C LEU A 54 4.61 11.42 -12.23
N ASP A 55 4.47 12.75 -12.16
CA ASP A 55 4.12 13.48 -10.94
C ASP A 55 2.61 13.45 -10.64
N VAL A 56 1.81 12.85 -11.54
CA VAL A 56 0.35 12.71 -11.38
C VAL A 56 0.05 11.40 -10.67
N PHE A 57 -0.79 11.44 -9.64
CA PHE A 57 -1.12 10.26 -8.85
C PHE A 57 -1.78 9.18 -9.72
N GLY A 58 -1.17 8.00 -9.81
CA GLY A 58 -1.62 6.90 -10.68
C GLY A 58 -1.14 6.98 -12.14
N GLY A 59 -0.42 8.02 -12.55
CA GLY A 59 0.03 8.15 -13.95
C GLY A 59 1.16 7.19 -14.32
N ILE A 60 2.15 7.00 -13.45
CA ILE A 60 3.18 5.97 -13.62
C ILE A 60 2.58 4.55 -13.54
N ASP A 61 1.64 4.33 -12.63
CA ASP A 61 0.94 3.05 -12.47
C ASP A 61 0.21 2.64 -13.77
N CYS A 62 -0.38 3.61 -14.49
CA CYS A 62 -0.98 3.38 -15.79
C CYS A 62 0.05 3.02 -16.87
N LEU A 63 1.24 3.63 -16.87
CA LEU A 63 2.32 3.25 -17.79
C LEU A 63 2.82 1.83 -17.51
N VAL A 64 3.01 1.47 -16.24
CA VAL A 64 3.43 0.12 -15.85
C VAL A 64 2.34 -0.90 -16.23
N LEU A 65 1.07 -0.59 -16.01
CA LEU A 65 -0.05 -1.44 -16.41
C LEU A 65 -0.14 -1.61 -17.94
N MET A 66 0.20 -0.57 -18.71
CA MET A 66 0.35 -0.63 -20.17
C MET A 66 1.54 -1.49 -20.63
N GLY A 67 2.41 -1.93 -19.71
CA GLY A 67 3.57 -2.77 -19.98
C GLY A 67 4.89 -2.01 -20.07
N PHE A 68 4.95 -0.72 -19.72
CA PHE A 68 6.22 0.00 -19.67
C PHE A 68 7.06 -0.48 -18.49
N GLU A 69 8.34 -0.70 -18.75
CA GLU A 69 9.36 -0.97 -17.75
C GLU A 69 10.05 0.33 -17.35
N GLU A 70 10.14 0.58 -16.06
CA GLU A 70 10.85 1.72 -15.51
C GLU A 70 12.36 1.47 -15.45
N ARG A 71 13.15 2.41 -15.99
CA ARG A 71 14.62 2.44 -15.87
C ARG A 71 15.04 3.74 -15.17
N SER A 72 16.34 3.87 -14.88
CA SER A 72 16.89 5.01 -14.15
C SER A 72 16.59 6.36 -14.81
N SER A 73 16.64 6.45 -16.15
CA SER A 73 16.47 7.71 -16.90
C SER A 73 15.24 7.76 -17.82
N CYS A 74 14.56 6.63 -18.06
CA CYS A 74 13.44 6.54 -18.98
C CYS A 74 12.46 5.42 -18.58
N LEU A 75 11.27 5.42 -19.19
CA LEU A 75 10.37 4.27 -19.24
C LEU A 75 10.35 3.72 -20.65
N THR A 76 10.39 2.39 -20.79
CA THR A 76 10.47 1.74 -22.10
C THR A 76 9.44 0.62 -22.20
N LEU A 77 8.66 0.58 -23.28
CA LEU A 77 7.83 -0.57 -23.62
C LEU A 77 8.67 -1.53 -24.50
N PRO A 78 9.03 -2.73 -24.03
CA PRO A 78 9.80 -3.70 -24.81
C PRO A 78 9.11 -4.05 -26.14
N LEU A 79 9.87 -4.40 -27.19
CA LEU A 79 9.30 -4.71 -28.52
C LEU A 79 8.46 -6.00 -28.52
N ASP A 80 8.80 -6.93 -27.65
CA ASP A 80 8.12 -8.19 -27.36
C ASP A 80 6.94 -8.05 -26.38
N ALA A 81 6.78 -6.88 -25.76
CA ALA A 81 5.66 -6.62 -24.86
C ALA A 81 4.31 -6.68 -25.62
N SER A 82 3.33 -7.35 -25.01
CA SER A 82 2.00 -7.52 -25.59
C SER A 82 1.30 -6.16 -25.78
N LEU A 83 0.93 -5.86 -27.04
CA LEU A 83 0.13 -4.69 -27.38
C LEU A 83 -1.34 -4.83 -26.94
N GLU A 84 -1.76 -6.02 -26.53
CA GLU A 84 -3.12 -6.27 -26.04
C GLU A 84 -3.34 -5.59 -24.70
N LYS A 85 -2.35 -5.64 -23.79
CA LYS A 85 -2.37 -4.90 -22.52
C LYS A 85 -2.44 -3.39 -22.74
N LEU A 86 -1.59 -2.88 -23.64
CA LEU A 86 -1.59 -1.47 -24.04
C LEU A 86 -2.95 -1.02 -24.59
N LYS A 87 -3.58 -1.85 -25.43
CA LYS A 87 -4.90 -1.58 -26.01
C LYS A 87 -5.99 -1.62 -24.94
N GLN A 88 -5.98 -2.62 -24.07
CA GLN A 88 -6.95 -2.80 -22.99
C GLN A 88 -6.95 -1.59 -22.03
N VAL A 89 -5.77 -1.21 -21.52
CA VAL A 89 -5.67 -0.08 -20.58
C VAL A 89 -6.11 1.23 -21.25
N LYS A 90 -5.77 1.43 -22.54
CA LYS A 90 -6.25 2.60 -23.30
C LYS A 90 -7.78 2.61 -23.42
N ASP A 91 -8.38 1.48 -23.80
CA ASP A 91 -9.83 1.37 -23.99
C ASP A 91 -10.56 1.56 -22.64
N ASP A 92 -9.98 1.09 -21.54
CA ASP A 92 -10.47 1.34 -20.19
C ASP A 92 -10.41 2.82 -19.81
N ILE A 93 -9.28 3.52 -20.04
CA ILE A 93 -9.18 4.97 -19.77
C ILE A 93 -10.25 5.74 -20.55
N ILE A 94 -10.47 5.41 -21.83
CA ILE A 94 -11.51 6.05 -22.67
C ILE A 94 -12.91 5.77 -22.10
N LYS A 95 -13.18 4.53 -21.67
CA LYS A 95 -14.45 4.15 -21.05
C LYS A 95 -14.70 4.96 -19.78
N TYR A 96 -13.69 5.10 -18.91
CA TYR A 96 -13.80 5.86 -17.68
C TYR A 96 -13.95 7.37 -17.94
N GLU A 97 -13.29 7.92 -18.95
CA GLU A 97 -13.41 9.33 -19.32
C GLU A 97 -14.83 9.66 -19.81
N LYS A 98 -15.45 8.78 -20.61
CA LYS A 98 -16.86 8.92 -21.03
C LYS A 98 -17.81 8.90 -19.85
N LEU A 99 -17.65 7.92 -18.96
CA LEU A 99 -18.48 7.79 -17.76
C LEU A 99 -18.31 8.99 -16.81
N TYR A 100 -17.10 9.57 -16.72
CA TYR A 100 -16.82 10.76 -15.94
C TYR A 100 -17.49 12.03 -16.51
N ILE A 101 -17.56 12.16 -17.84
CA ILE A 101 -18.25 13.26 -18.53
C ILE A 101 -19.77 13.14 -18.38
N GLU A 102 -20.33 11.94 -18.58
CA GLU A 102 -21.77 11.67 -18.48
C GLU A 102 -22.32 11.95 -17.07
N ASN A 103 -21.49 11.80 -16.04
CA ASN A 103 -21.84 12.07 -14.65
C ASN A 103 -21.49 13.49 -14.16
N ASN A 104 -21.26 14.47 -15.06
CA ASN A 104 -20.92 15.86 -14.72
C ASN A 104 -19.68 16.01 -13.82
N GLY A 105 -18.67 15.13 -13.98
CA GLY A 105 -17.47 15.11 -13.13
C GLY A 105 -17.67 14.45 -11.77
N ARG A 106 -18.81 13.80 -11.53
CA ARG A 106 -18.97 12.83 -10.44
C ARG A 106 -18.50 11.46 -10.94
N VAL A 107 -17.64 10.83 -10.16
CA VAL A 107 -17.08 9.53 -10.51
C VAL A 107 -18.21 8.47 -10.50
N PRO A 108 -18.31 7.54 -11.46
CA PRO A 108 -19.06 6.31 -11.27
C PRO A 108 -18.34 5.54 -10.16
N GLU A 109 -18.83 5.71 -8.95
CA GLU A 109 -18.38 4.97 -7.79
C GLU A 109 -18.43 3.46 -8.08
N ALA A 110 -17.28 2.79 -7.88
CA ALA A 110 -17.29 1.41 -7.43
C ALA A 110 -18.28 1.32 -6.24
N PRO A 111 -19.08 0.25 -6.12
CA PRO A 111 -20.34 0.21 -5.35
C PRO A 111 -20.37 1.22 -4.21
N GLN A 112 -21.19 2.26 -4.41
CA GLN A 112 -21.41 3.35 -3.47
C GLN A 112 -21.78 2.74 -2.12
N VAL A 113 -20.91 2.86 -1.12
CA VAL A 113 -21.40 3.01 0.25
C VAL A 113 -22.06 4.38 0.24
N ALA A 114 -23.38 4.38 0.44
CA ALA A 114 -24.24 5.51 0.22
C ALA A 114 -23.76 6.78 0.94
N ASN A 115 -24.08 7.94 0.37
CA ASN A 115 -24.01 9.25 1.04
C ASN A 115 -24.53 9.15 2.48
N VAL A 116 -23.60 9.10 3.44
CA VAL A 116 -23.95 9.24 4.84
C VAL A 116 -23.24 10.43 5.41
N GLN A 117 -24.08 11.20 6.11
CA GLN A 117 -23.75 12.24 7.06
C GLN A 117 -22.38 11.93 7.70
N GLU A 118 -21.39 12.70 7.26
CA GLU A 118 -19.94 12.43 7.28
C GLU A 118 -19.29 12.17 8.65
N ASN A 119 -20.04 12.08 9.74
CA ASN A 119 -19.48 11.91 11.08
C ASN A 119 -19.86 10.60 11.79
N ASP A 120 -20.95 9.92 11.42
CA ASP A 120 -21.45 8.76 12.20
C ASP A 120 -21.14 7.39 11.58
N GLU A 121 -20.98 7.27 10.25
CA GLU A 121 -20.77 5.95 9.60
C GLU A 121 -19.32 5.47 9.54
N LEU A 122 -18.33 6.38 9.56
CA LEU A 122 -16.92 5.99 9.69
C LEU A 122 -16.63 5.38 11.08
N GLU A 123 -17.42 5.75 12.09
CA GLU A 123 -17.35 5.16 13.44
C GLU A 123 -17.91 3.73 13.46
N GLU A 124 -18.90 3.38 12.63
CA GLU A 124 -19.38 2.00 12.52
C GLU A 124 -18.36 1.06 11.84
N VAL A 125 -17.56 1.56 10.88
CA VAL A 125 -16.54 0.79 10.15
C VAL A 125 -15.24 0.60 10.96
N ILE A 126 -15.02 1.44 11.98
CA ILE A 126 -13.83 1.42 12.83
C ILE A 126 -14.27 1.35 14.29
N LYS A 127 -14.93 0.26 14.66
CA LYS A 127 -15.08 -0.07 16.08
C LYS A 127 -13.68 -0.26 16.67
N LYS A 128 -13.29 0.68 17.52
CA LYS A 128 -12.06 0.58 18.29
C LYS A 128 -12.14 -0.68 19.14
N ILE A 129 -11.10 -1.50 19.06
CA ILE A 129 -11.04 -2.70 19.88
C ILE A 129 -10.47 -2.33 21.23
N GLU A 130 -11.34 -2.41 22.23
CA GLU A 130 -10.95 -2.16 23.61
C GLU A 130 -10.49 -3.46 24.25
N LEU A 131 -9.19 -3.52 24.51
CA LEU A 131 -8.67 -4.51 25.45
C LEU A 131 -9.15 -4.16 26.86
N PRO A 132 -9.26 -5.16 27.77
CA PRO A 132 -9.46 -4.90 29.18
C PRO A 132 -8.45 -3.87 29.70
N PRO A 133 -8.78 -3.03 30.70
CA PRO A 133 -7.84 -2.06 31.24
C PRO A 133 -6.52 -2.72 31.66
N PHE A 134 -5.39 -2.12 31.29
CA PHE A 134 -4.09 -2.56 31.78
C PHE A 134 -3.90 -2.17 33.24
N ASP A 135 -3.87 -3.18 34.11
CA ASP A 135 -3.52 -2.96 35.51
C ASP A 135 -2.01 -2.90 35.70
N ARG A 136 -1.53 -1.79 36.24
CA ARG A 136 -0.11 -1.61 36.59
C ARG A 136 0.25 -2.55 37.73
N LYS A 137 1.10 -3.54 37.47
CA LYS A 137 1.47 -4.59 38.44
C LYS A 137 2.76 -4.30 39.21
N TYR A 138 3.66 -3.51 38.63
CA TYR A 138 4.99 -3.31 39.19
C TYR A 138 5.21 -1.85 39.60
N ALA A 139 6.10 -1.59 40.54
CA ALA A 139 6.57 -0.22 40.80
C ALA A 139 7.51 0.26 39.68
N ASN A 140 8.39 -0.64 39.21
CA ASN A 140 9.40 -0.38 38.19
C ASN A 140 8.77 -0.12 36.79
N ASP A 141 9.12 0.99 36.16
CA ASP A 141 8.56 1.41 34.86
C ASP A 141 8.92 0.47 33.72
N PHE A 142 10.15 -0.05 33.68
CA PHE A 142 10.60 -1.01 32.66
C PHE A 142 9.79 -2.31 32.72
N LEU A 143 9.60 -2.88 33.91
CA LEU A 143 8.77 -4.08 34.09
C LEU A 143 7.30 -3.83 33.75
N ASN A 144 6.77 -2.63 34.01
CA ASN A 144 5.43 -2.26 33.56
C ASN A 144 5.34 -2.12 32.05
N ASN A 145 6.38 -1.60 31.38
CA ASN A 145 6.42 -1.51 29.93
C ASN A 145 6.36 -2.92 29.33
N ILE A 146 7.16 -3.87 29.82
CA ILE A 146 7.09 -5.28 29.37
C ILE A 146 5.69 -5.85 29.56
N ALA A 147 5.08 -5.66 30.74
CA ALA A 147 3.74 -6.14 31.02
C ALA A 147 2.68 -5.49 30.12
N TYR A 148 2.83 -4.20 29.83
CA TYR A 148 1.95 -3.46 28.91
C TYR A 148 2.08 -3.98 27.48
N ARG A 149 3.29 -4.26 27.00
CA ARG A 149 3.51 -4.84 25.66
C ARG A 149 2.88 -6.22 25.53
N PHE A 150 3.03 -7.07 26.55
CA PHE A 150 2.35 -8.36 26.59
C PHE A 150 0.82 -8.21 26.54
N HIS A 151 0.29 -7.31 27.35
CA HIS A 151 -1.15 -7.02 27.36
C HIS A 151 -1.64 -6.53 25.99
N PHE A 152 -0.92 -5.62 25.34
CA PHE A 152 -1.27 -5.13 24.02
C PHE A 152 -1.22 -6.22 22.95
N ALA A 153 -0.27 -7.16 23.04
CA ALA A 153 -0.15 -8.27 22.09
C ALA A 153 -1.38 -9.20 22.08
N GLN A 154 -2.22 -9.18 23.13
CA GLN A 154 -3.47 -9.94 23.16
C GLN A 154 -4.47 -9.47 22.08
N ILE A 155 -4.32 -8.26 21.54
CA ILE A 155 -5.21 -7.74 20.49
C ILE A 155 -5.16 -8.59 19.21
N TYR A 156 -4.02 -9.21 18.92
CA TYR A 156 -3.85 -9.97 17.68
C TYR A 156 -4.59 -11.31 17.69
N ASP A 157 -5.07 -11.77 18.85
CA ASP A 157 -5.90 -12.96 19.00
C ASP A 157 -7.40 -12.66 18.83
N ASN A 158 -7.78 -11.40 18.57
CA ASN A 158 -9.15 -11.03 18.29
C ASN A 158 -9.62 -11.60 16.94
N GLU A 159 -10.64 -12.46 16.99
CA GLU A 159 -11.17 -13.16 15.80
C GLU A 159 -11.77 -12.21 14.74
N GLU A 160 -12.41 -11.12 15.17
CA GLU A 160 -13.01 -10.14 14.25
C GLU A 160 -11.93 -9.40 13.44
N LEU A 161 -10.82 -9.03 14.09
CA LEU A 161 -9.65 -8.45 13.39
C LEU A 161 -9.05 -9.43 12.40
N GLN A 162 -8.84 -10.67 12.83
CA GLN A 162 -8.27 -11.68 11.94
C GLN A 162 -9.19 -11.96 10.76
N GLU A 163 -10.50 -12.00 10.98
CA GLU A 163 -11.47 -12.17 9.88
C GLU A 163 -11.48 -10.99 8.91
N ARG A 164 -11.37 -9.76 9.42
CA ARG A 164 -11.20 -8.58 8.58
C ARG A 164 -9.89 -8.62 7.79
N ALA A 165 -8.78 -8.96 8.44
CA ALA A 165 -7.48 -9.11 7.79
C ALA A 165 -7.53 -10.21 6.71
N ARG A 166 -8.16 -11.35 6.99
CA ARG A 166 -8.31 -12.48 6.08
C ARG A 166 -9.02 -12.09 4.78
N LYS A 167 -10.01 -11.20 4.84
CA LYS A 167 -10.71 -10.65 3.67
C LYS A 167 -9.84 -9.72 2.83
N LEU A 168 -8.79 -9.12 3.41
CA LEU A 168 -7.87 -8.22 2.72
C LEU A 168 -6.68 -8.96 2.10
N ILE A 169 -6.22 -10.03 2.73
CA ILE A 169 -5.08 -10.81 2.25
C ILE A 169 -5.53 -11.66 1.04
N PRO A 170 -4.85 -11.57 -0.12
CA PRO A 170 -5.16 -12.38 -1.29
C PRO A 170 -4.59 -13.81 -1.14
N ILE A 171 -4.99 -14.53 -0.10
CA ILE A 171 -4.38 -15.80 0.36
C ILE A 171 -4.18 -16.78 -0.80
N SER A 172 -5.23 -17.06 -1.58
CA SER A 172 -5.14 -18.02 -2.68
C SER A 172 -4.12 -17.63 -3.75
N GLN A 173 -3.95 -16.32 -4.02
CA GLN A 173 -2.93 -15.86 -4.96
C GLN A 173 -1.52 -16.03 -4.37
N LEU A 174 -1.34 -15.70 -3.09
CA LEU A 174 -0.05 -15.87 -2.41
C LEU A 174 0.35 -17.34 -2.34
N GLU A 175 -0.60 -18.25 -2.09
CA GLU A 175 -0.38 -19.70 -2.08
C GLU A 175 0.04 -20.21 -3.48
N VAL A 176 -0.62 -19.75 -4.54
CA VAL A 176 -0.25 -20.12 -5.92
C VAL A 176 1.16 -19.62 -6.24
N ASN A 177 1.47 -18.37 -5.95
CA ASN A 177 2.81 -17.80 -6.18
C ASN A 177 3.89 -18.58 -5.39
N ALA A 178 3.63 -18.86 -4.11
CA ALA A 178 4.54 -19.61 -3.25
C ALA A 178 4.85 -21.00 -3.82
N GLN A 179 3.83 -21.71 -4.33
CA GLN A 179 4.00 -23.02 -4.97
C GLN A 179 4.81 -22.93 -6.27
N GLU A 180 4.56 -21.91 -7.11
CA GLU A 180 5.31 -21.71 -8.35
C GLU A 180 6.78 -21.38 -8.10
N ASN A 181 7.04 -20.53 -7.11
CA ASN A 181 8.39 -20.16 -6.72
C ASN A 181 9.14 -21.34 -6.11
N LEU A 182 8.49 -22.14 -5.24
CA LEU A 182 9.09 -23.37 -4.70
C LEU A 182 9.45 -24.37 -5.81
N ARG A 183 8.55 -24.57 -6.79
CA ARG A 183 8.81 -25.45 -7.94
C ARG A 183 9.98 -24.97 -8.79
N THR A 184 10.17 -23.66 -8.89
CA THR A 184 11.29 -23.07 -9.63
C THR A 184 12.61 -23.34 -8.91
N LEU A 185 12.67 -23.07 -7.60
CA LEU A 185 13.84 -23.38 -6.76
C LEU A 185 14.20 -24.88 -6.81
N GLN A 186 13.22 -25.78 -6.69
CA GLN A 186 13.45 -27.22 -6.79
C GLN A 186 14.02 -27.66 -8.15
N LYS A 187 13.70 -26.96 -9.25
CA LYS A 187 14.29 -27.23 -10.56
C LYS A 187 15.74 -26.78 -10.63
N GLU A 188 16.10 -25.67 -10.01
CA GLU A 188 17.47 -25.14 -9.96
C GLU A 188 18.37 -26.00 -9.06
N LEU A 189 17.86 -26.46 -7.90
CA LEU A 189 18.53 -27.45 -7.04
C LEU A 189 18.87 -28.73 -7.81
N LYS A 190 17.93 -29.26 -8.60
CA LYS A 190 18.17 -30.46 -9.43
C LYS A 190 19.21 -30.26 -10.52
N LYS A 191 19.47 -29.02 -10.95
CA LYS A 191 20.54 -28.70 -11.90
C LYS A 191 21.92 -28.58 -11.23
N GLY A 192 21.98 -28.65 -9.89
CA GLY A 192 23.20 -28.44 -9.12
C GLY A 192 23.64 -26.98 -9.07
N GLU A 193 22.73 -26.03 -9.34
CA GLU A 193 23.00 -24.59 -9.34
C GLU A 193 22.87 -23.96 -7.94
N LEU A 194 22.34 -24.71 -6.96
CA LEU A 194 22.09 -24.27 -5.58
C LEU A 194 22.40 -25.39 -4.59
N ASP A 195 22.83 -25.01 -3.38
CA ASP A 195 23.03 -25.92 -2.25
C ASP A 195 21.68 -26.42 -1.71
N ASP A 196 21.64 -27.66 -1.23
CA ASP A 196 20.43 -28.30 -0.68
C ASP A 196 19.99 -27.60 0.62
N LEU A 197 19.07 -26.65 0.48
CA LEU A 197 18.40 -25.98 1.59
C LEU A 197 17.00 -26.58 1.78
N GLU A 198 16.68 -26.94 3.01
CA GLU A 198 15.36 -27.43 3.41
C GLU A 198 14.35 -26.26 3.43
N ILE A 199 13.93 -25.82 2.24
CA ILE A 199 12.95 -24.76 2.03
C ILE A 199 11.55 -25.38 1.96
N THR A 200 10.67 -24.92 2.82
CA THR A 200 9.27 -25.36 2.88
C THR A 200 8.35 -24.44 2.08
N ILE A 201 7.10 -24.87 1.88
CA ILE A 201 6.07 -24.01 1.30
C ILE A 201 5.74 -22.82 2.21
N GLN A 202 5.88 -22.97 3.54
CA GLN A 202 5.64 -21.90 4.49
C GLN A 202 6.68 -20.79 4.37
N ASP A 203 7.95 -21.14 4.11
CA ASP A 203 9.02 -20.17 3.84
C ASP A 203 8.69 -19.33 2.60
N MET A 204 8.16 -19.96 1.55
CA MET A 204 7.75 -19.24 0.34
C MET A 204 6.51 -18.37 0.61
N LEU A 205 5.55 -18.86 1.38
CA LEU A 205 4.32 -18.14 1.67
C LEU A 205 4.54 -16.87 2.51
N ILE A 206 5.45 -16.91 3.50
CA ILE A 206 5.80 -15.70 4.27
C ILE A 206 6.50 -14.66 3.39
N LEU A 207 7.33 -15.08 2.44
CA LEU A 207 7.99 -14.17 1.50
C LEU A 207 6.99 -13.52 0.55
N GLU A 208 6.01 -14.27 0.04
CA GLU A 208 4.91 -13.73 -0.76
C GLU A 208 4.06 -12.74 0.05
N LEU A 209 3.70 -13.07 1.29
CA LEU A 209 2.96 -12.15 2.16
C LEU A 209 3.75 -10.86 2.42
N LEU A 210 5.04 -10.97 2.74
CA LEU A 210 5.90 -9.82 2.99
C LEU A 210 6.03 -8.93 1.75
N ASN A 211 6.22 -9.55 0.58
CA ASN A 211 6.33 -8.84 -0.69
C ASN A 211 5.03 -8.08 -1.02
N TRP A 212 3.89 -8.76 -0.95
CA TRP A 212 2.58 -8.15 -1.16
C TRP A 212 2.30 -7.03 -0.13
N PHE A 213 2.62 -7.28 1.14
CA PHE A 213 2.38 -6.28 2.19
C PHE A 213 3.17 -5.00 1.93
N LYS A 214 4.44 -5.14 1.56
CA LYS A 214 5.35 -4.01 1.31
C LYS A 214 5.04 -3.25 0.03
N ASN A 215 4.68 -3.95 -1.04
CA ASN A 215 4.62 -3.36 -2.38
C ASN A 215 3.20 -3.03 -2.83
N ASP A 216 2.17 -3.71 -2.29
CA ASP A 216 0.79 -3.58 -2.74
C ASP A 216 -0.15 -3.10 -1.64
N PHE A 217 0.03 -3.59 -0.41
CA PHE A 217 -0.89 -3.29 0.68
C PHE A 217 -0.55 -2.00 1.42
N PHE A 218 0.67 -1.87 1.95
CA PHE A 218 1.06 -0.85 2.93
C PHE A 218 2.08 0.13 2.38
N THR A 219 1.87 1.42 2.61
CA THR A 219 2.74 2.50 2.14
C THR A 219 3.61 3.05 3.28
N TRP A 220 4.93 3.01 3.12
CA TRP A 220 5.84 3.68 4.04
C TRP A 220 5.72 5.21 3.90
N VAL A 221 5.58 5.92 5.02
CA VAL A 221 5.49 7.39 5.06
C VAL A 221 6.47 7.94 6.08
N ASP A 222 7.59 8.47 5.60
CA ASP A 222 8.56 9.15 6.46
C ASP A 222 8.09 10.55 6.85
N SER A 223 7.66 11.37 5.89
CA SER A 223 6.92 12.61 6.11
C SER A 223 5.80 12.70 5.06
N PRO A 224 4.56 13.06 5.43
CA PRO A 224 3.47 13.17 4.47
C PRO A 224 3.76 14.26 3.43
N PRO A 225 3.30 14.13 2.18
CA PRO A 225 3.29 15.27 1.27
C PRO A 225 2.29 16.33 1.77
N CYS A 226 2.54 17.59 1.41
CA CYS A 226 1.62 18.69 1.73
C CYS A 226 0.24 18.46 1.12
N GLU A 227 -0.82 18.50 1.92
CA GLU A 227 -2.20 18.35 1.44
C GLU A 227 -2.65 19.46 0.49
N ASN A 228 -2.03 20.64 0.56
CA ASN A 228 -2.42 21.78 -0.28
C ASN A 228 -1.70 21.82 -1.64
N CYS A 229 -0.43 21.41 -1.70
CA CYS A 229 0.39 21.56 -2.91
C CYS A 229 1.23 20.32 -3.27
N ASN A 230 1.06 19.22 -2.53
CA ASN A 230 1.80 17.96 -2.67
C ASN A 230 3.33 18.07 -2.54
N GLY A 231 3.83 19.23 -2.08
CA GLY A 231 5.24 19.50 -1.88
C GLY A 231 5.80 18.80 -0.64
N ILE A 232 7.13 18.81 -0.52
CA ILE A 232 7.83 18.26 0.64
C ILE A 232 7.38 19.01 1.90
N SER A 233 7.08 18.24 2.94
CA SER A 233 6.79 18.76 4.27
C SER A 233 7.72 18.12 5.29
N LYS A 234 7.93 18.82 6.41
CA LYS A 234 8.79 18.36 7.51
C LYS A 234 8.06 18.48 8.82
N PHE A 235 8.39 17.60 9.75
CA PHE A 235 7.88 17.67 11.12
C PHE A 235 8.09 19.08 11.69
N SER A 236 7.01 19.64 12.24
CA SER A 236 7.00 20.95 12.87
C SER A 236 6.74 20.84 14.38
N HIS A 237 5.63 20.23 14.77
CA HIS A 237 5.23 20.10 16.17
C HIS A 237 4.17 18.99 16.33
N MET A 238 3.82 18.68 17.56
CA MET A 238 2.68 17.80 17.88
C MET A 238 1.39 18.64 17.94
N SER A 239 0.30 18.13 17.38
CA SER A 239 -1.01 18.78 17.49
C SER A 239 -1.59 18.65 18.90
N ASP A 240 -2.26 19.71 19.36
CA ASP A 240 -3.10 19.76 20.56
C ASP A 240 -4.60 19.86 20.21
N ASP A 241 -4.97 19.80 18.92
CA ASP A 241 -6.35 19.89 18.46
C ASP A 241 -7.15 18.64 18.87
N PRO A 242 -8.17 18.77 19.75
CA PRO A 242 -8.99 17.63 20.17
C PRO A 242 -9.66 16.89 19.02
N ASN A 243 -9.97 17.56 17.90
CA ASN A 243 -10.59 16.93 16.74
C ASN A 243 -9.61 15.98 16.03
N LEU A 244 -8.34 16.39 15.90
CA LEU A 244 -7.30 15.55 15.31
C LEU A 244 -6.91 14.39 16.23
N LEU A 245 -7.05 14.58 17.55
CA LEU A 245 -6.71 13.60 18.58
C LEU A 245 -7.85 12.59 18.88
N LYS A 246 -8.95 12.64 18.13
CA LYS A 246 -10.14 11.79 18.35
C LYS A 246 -9.80 10.29 18.38
N TYR A 247 -8.93 9.83 17.48
CA TYR A 247 -8.63 8.41 17.29
C TYR A 247 -7.20 8.02 17.66
N THR A 248 -6.36 8.98 18.01
CA THR A 248 -5.00 8.76 18.48
C THR A 248 -4.56 9.88 19.40
N ASN A 249 -3.70 9.57 20.37
CA ASN A 249 -3.09 10.55 21.26
C ASN A 249 -1.87 11.25 20.64
N ARG A 250 -1.48 10.90 19.40
CA ARG A 250 -0.25 11.39 18.77
C ARG A 250 -0.51 11.77 17.32
N VAL A 251 -0.56 13.08 17.04
CA VAL A 251 -0.65 13.63 15.68
C VAL A 251 0.53 14.56 15.42
N GLU A 252 1.39 14.19 14.48
CA GLU A 252 2.50 15.02 14.04
C GLU A 252 2.00 16.05 13.03
N MET A 253 2.28 17.34 13.24
CA MET A 253 2.00 18.38 12.26
C MET A 253 3.24 18.61 11.40
N HIS A 254 3.10 18.44 10.09
CA HIS A 254 4.18 18.65 9.14
C HIS A 254 3.97 19.93 8.34
N LYS A 255 4.96 20.81 8.32
CA LYS A 255 4.91 22.09 7.62
C LYS A 255 5.51 21.96 6.23
N CYS A 256 4.76 22.38 5.23
CA CYS A 256 5.21 22.43 3.84
C CYS A 256 6.30 23.49 3.65
N GLU A 257 7.39 23.12 2.99
CA GLU A 257 8.49 24.05 2.68
C GLU A 257 8.12 25.08 1.61
N SER A 258 7.18 24.74 0.71
CA SER A 258 6.82 25.58 -0.43
C SER A 258 5.70 26.58 -0.12
N CYS A 259 4.61 26.13 0.50
CA CYS A 259 3.43 26.97 0.76
C CYS A 259 3.18 27.26 2.24
N GLY A 260 3.97 26.68 3.15
CA GLY A 260 3.83 26.91 4.60
C GLY A 260 2.61 26.26 5.25
N ALA A 261 1.73 25.59 4.48
CA ALA A 261 0.58 24.86 5.01
C ALA A 261 1.01 23.73 5.97
N LEU A 262 0.13 23.39 6.90
CA LEU A 262 0.32 22.30 7.85
C LEU A 262 -0.49 21.08 7.41
N THR A 263 0.13 19.91 7.43
CA THR A 263 -0.49 18.62 7.13
C THR A 263 -0.42 17.73 8.36
N PRO A 264 -1.57 17.26 8.88
CA PRO A 264 -1.60 16.35 10.01
C PRO A 264 -1.14 14.94 9.60
N PHE A 265 -0.34 14.31 10.44
CA PHE A 265 0.05 12.92 10.34
C PHE A 265 -0.28 12.18 11.64
N PRO A 266 -1.51 11.68 11.77
CA PRO A 266 -1.93 10.88 12.91
C PRO A 266 -1.15 9.57 12.98
N ARG A 267 -0.61 9.25 14.16
CA ARG A 267 0.13 8.01 14.45
C ARG A 267 -0.83 7.01 15.08
N TYR A 268 -1.42 6.14 14.28
CA TYR A 268 -2.46 5.21 14.75
C TYR A 268 -1.85 3.92 15.32
N ASN A 269 -2.42 3.44 16.43
CA ASN A 269 -2.13 2.10 16.96
C ASN A 269 -3.28 1.11 16.70
N ASP A 270 -4.46 1.61 16.37
CA ASP A 270 -5.66 0.80 16.14
C ASP A 270 -5.56 0.04 14.81
N LEU A 271 -5.70 -1.28 14.87
CA LEU A 271 -5.54 -2.16 13.71
C LEU A 271 -6.64 -2.00 12.66
N ASN A 272 -7.86 -1.63 13.05
CA ASN A 272 -8.93 -1.32 12.10
C ASN A 272 -8.58 -0.07 11.29
N ILE A 273 -8.02 0.96 11.94
CA ILE A 273 -7.54 2.17 11.26
C ILE A 273 -6.33 1.87 10.39
N LEU A 274 -5.38 1.07 10.86
CA LEU A 274 -4.17 0.74 10.07
C LEU A 274 -4.50 -0.06 8.81
N MET A 275 -5.43 -1.02 8.89
CA MET A 275 -5.90 -1.75 7.70
C MET A 275 -6.66 -0.87 6.70
N ALA A 276 -7.29 0.22 7.18
CA ALA A 276 -8.01 1.17 6.33
C ALA A 276 -7.07 2.21 5.69
N THR A 277 -6.18 2.78 6.48
CA THR A 277 -5.26 3.86 6.07
C THR A 277 -4.04 3.33 5.32
N ARG A 278 -3.61 2.10 5.64
CA ARG A 278 -2.54 1.35 4.98
C ARG A 278 -1.23 2.14 4.84
N LYS A 279 -0.90 2.96 5.83
CA LYS A 279 0.30 3.80 5.77
C LYS A 279 0.87 4.09 7.15
N GLY A 280 2.17 4.34 7.21
CA GLY A 280 2.87 4.69 8.45
C GLY A 280 4.37 4.43 8.40
N ARG A 281 5.02 4.39 9.57
CA ARG A 281 6.44 4.07 9.74
C ARG A 281 6.58 2.66 10.34
N CYS A 282 7.75 2.32 10.88
CA CYS A 282 8.06 1.00 11.46
C CYS A 282 7.00 0.53 12.47
N GLY A 283 6.53 1.42 13.36
CA GLY A 283 5.51 1.11 14.37
C GLY A 283 4.20 0.61 13.76
N GLU A 284 3.62 1.40 12.86
CA GLU A 284 2.36 1.06 12.19
C GLU A 284 2.51 -0.15 11.27
N TRP A 285 3.65 -0.22 10.56
CA TRP A 285 3.96 -1.31 9.64
C TRP A 285 4.05 -2.64 10.40
N ALA A 286 4.85 -2.73 11.46
CA ALA A 286 5.04 -3.96 12.22
C ALA A 286 3.76 -4.39 12.95
N ASN A 287 3.00 -3.44 13.49
CA ASN A 287 1.73 -3.70 14.15
C ASN A 287 0.72 -4.33 13.17
N CYS A 288 0.53 -3.73 11.99
CA CYS A 288 -0.41 -4.26 11.00
C CYS A 288 0.09 -5.57 10.36
N PHE A 289 1.40 -5.69 10.09
CA PHE A 289 1.98 -6.91 9.51
C PHE A 289 1.88 -8.10 10.48
N MET A 290 2.09 -7.87 11.78
CA MET A 290 1.93 -8.92 12.79
C MET A 290 0.50 -9.47 12.82
N LEU A 291 -0.53 -8.62 12.72
CA LEU A 291 -1.91 -9.09 12.61
C LEU A 291 -2.09 -10.02 11.41
N PHE A 292 -1.46 -9.70 10.27
CA PHE A 292 -1.56 -10.51 9.06
C PHE A 292 -0.86 -11.85 9.22
N CYS A 293 0.33 -11.87 9.82
CA CYS A 293 1.02 -13.12 10.15
C CYS A 293 0.19 -13.99 11.11
N ARG A 294 -0.43 -13.40 12.15
CA ARG A 294 -1.35 -14.12 13.05
C ARG A 294 -2.58 -14.66 12.32
N THR A 295 -3.12 -13.88 11.38
CA THR A 295 -4.27 -14.27 10.55
C THR A 295 -3.99 -15.47 9.63
N MET A 296 -2.74 -15.58 9.15
CA MET A 296 -2.25 -16.73 8.39
C MET A 296 -2.07 -17.99 9.27
N GLY A 297 -2.28 -17.87 10.59
CA GLY A 297 -2.18 -18.99 11.53
C GLY A 297 -0.77 -19.24 12.05
N TRP A 298 0.20 -18.36 11.78
CA TRP A 298 1.56 -18.53 12.26
C TRP A 298 1.72 -18.13 13.72
N ASP A 299 2.69 -18.75 14.40
CA ASP A 299 3.17 -18.29 15.70
C ASP A 299 4.08 -17.07 15.48
N THR A 300 3.71 -15.94 16.07
CA THR A 300 4.35 -14.65 15.79
C THR A 300 4.65 -13.89 17.07
N ARG A 301 5.76 -13.16 17.07
CA ARG A 301 6.14 -12.30 18.19
C ARG A 301 6.23 -10.85 17.74
N HIS A 302 5.68 -9.97 18.56
CA HIS A 302 5.96 -8.54 18.48
C HIS A 302 7.30 -8.28 19.16
N VAL A 303 8.32 -7.93 18.38
CA VAL A 303 9.63 -7.60 18.95
C VAL A 303 9.74 -6.09 19.09
N PHE A 304 10.00 -5.66 20.33
CA PHE A 304 10.18 -4.25 20.69
C PHE A 304 11.61 -4.00 21.12
N ASP A 305 12.25 -3.03 20.47
CA ASP A 305 13.58 -2.54 20.81
C ASP A 305 13.46 -1.13 21.43
N GLU A 306 14.13 -0.92 22.56
CA GLU A 306 14.15 0.37 23.25
C GLU A 306 14.82 1.49 22.45
N THR A 307 15.54 1.16 21.38
CA THR A 307 16.19 2.10 20.45
C THR A 307 15.27 2.59 19.32
N ASP A 308 13.96 2.60 19.56
CA ASP A 308 12.91 3.11 18.65
C ASP A 308 12.72 2.28 17.37
N HIS A 309 12.83 0.96 17.50
CA HIS A 309 12.54 0.02 16.42
C HIS A 309 11.63 -1.13 16.88
N VAL A 310 10.86 -1.66 15.93
CA VAL A 310 9.95 -2.78 16.15
C VAL A 310 9.90 -3.65 14.90
N TRP A 311 9.74 -4.96 15.09
CA TRP A 311 9.59 -5.92 14.00
C TRP A 311 8.75 -7.12 14.42
N THR A 312 8.49 -8.00 13.46
CA THR A 312 7.74 -9.25 13.66
C THR A 312 8.68 -10.43 13.48
N GLU A 313 8.73 -11.33 14.45
CA GLU A 313 9.30 -12.67 14.29
C GLU A 313 8.18 -13.66 14.01
N VAL A 314 8.43 -14.64 13.15
CA VAL A 314 7.48 -15.71 12.82
C VAL A 314 8.18 -17.06 12.96
N HIS A 315 7.55 -17.98 13.68
CA HIS A 315 7.98 -19.36 13.74
C HIS A 315 7.20 -20.19 12.71
N LEU A 316 7.92 -20.69 11.71
CA LEU A 316 7.39 -21.60 10.70
C LEU A 316 7.70 -23.03 11.13
N LEU A 317 6.67 -23.82 11.40
CA LEU A 317 6.85 -25.23 11.71
C LEU A 317 7.32 -25.95 10.44
N GLN A 318 8.48 -26.59 10.51
CA GLN A 318 8.85 -27.62 9.56
C GLN A 318 8.07 -28.87 9.96
N ASP A 319 7.07 -29.25 9.18
CA ASP A 319 6.46 -30.56 9.33
C ASP A 319 7.51 -31.61 8.92
N HIS A 320 8.27 -32.10 9.89
CA HIS A 320 9.07 -33.31 9.72
C HIS A 320 8.10 -34.50 9.69
N ALA A 321 7.56 -34.78 8.50
CA ALA A 321 6.74 -35.97 8.22
C ALA A 321 7.61 -37.20 7.95
#